data_AF-A0AAV8VRK0-F1
#
_entry.id   AF-A0AAV8VRK0-F1
#
_cell.length_a   1.000
_cell.length_b   1.000
_cell.length_c   1.000
_cell.angle_alpha   90.00
_cell.angle_beta   90.00
_cell.angle_gamma   90.00
#
_symmetry.space_group_name_H-M   'P 1'
#
loop_
_entity.id
_entity.type
_entity.pdbx_description
1 polymer ?
#
loop_
_entity_poly.entity_id
_entity_poly.type
_entity_poly.pdbx_seq_one_letter_code
_entity_poly.pdbx_strand_id
1 'polypeptide(L)'
;MTGHGSYGAYLQRIGKVEDPTCVHCGREVDTAEHAMFQCERWHRERTEMEAEVGERLFPANIINVALQSYDRWRTVMGKIHEIMQKKETDMRRREDREEG
;
A
#
# COMPACT_ATOMS: atom_id res chain seq x y z
N MET A 1 -4.26 14.02 0.89
CA MET A 1 -4.42 12.56 0.73
C MET A 1 -5.58 12.14 1.62
N THR A 2 -6.75 11.89 1.05
CA THR A 2 -8.05 12.04 1.72
C THR A 2 -8.55 10.82 2.51
N GLY A 3 -7.68 9.89 2.94
CA GLY A 3 -8.10 8.78 3.81
C GLY A 3 -9.16 7.83 3.26
N HIS A 4 -9.60 8.00 2.00
CA HIS A 4 -10.60 7.18 1.29
C HIS A 4 -10.00 5.99 0.54
N GLY A 5 -8.74 5.64 0.79
CA GLY A 5 -8.18 4.40 0.25
C GLY A 5 -8.80 3.22 0.97
N SER A 6 -9.04 2.13 0.23
CA SER A 6 -9.54 0.86 0.77
C SER A 6 -8.46 0.22 1.66
N TYR A 7 -8.33 0.76 2.87
CA TYR A 7 -7.46 0.32 3.93
C TYR A 7 -8.38 -0.09 5.08
N GLY A 8 -8.18 -1.28 5.64
CA GLY A 8 -8.95 -1.82 6.76
C GLY A 8 -9.16 -0.85 7.92
N ALA A 9 -8.26 0.10 8.19
CA ALA A 9 -8.48 1.15 9.20
C ALA A 9 -9.60 2.15 8.82
N TYR A 10 -9.72 2.53 7.54
CA TYR A 10 -10.82 3.36 7.07
C TYR A 10 -12.13 2.56 7.03
N LEU A 11 -12.08 1.31 6.57
CA LEU A 11 -13.24 0.41 6.51
C LEU A 11 -13.77 0.06 7.91
N GLN A 12 -12.91 -0.18 8.89
CA GLN A 12 -13.28 -0.36 10.30
C GLN A 12 -13.91 0.93 10.87
N ARG A 13 -13.36 2.11 10.54
CA ARG A 13 -13.92 3.40 10.98
C ARG A 13 -15.32 3.68 10.42
N ILE A 14 -15.65 3.16 9.24
CA ILE A 14 -16.99 3.29 8.63
C ILE A 14 -17.87 2.03 8.81
N GLY A 15 -17.44 1.07 9.64
CA GLY A 15 -18.21 -0.13 9.99
C GLY A 15 -18.34 -1.19 8.90
N LYS A 16 -17.46 -1.18 7.88
CA LYS A 16 -17.51 -2.13 6.76
C LYS A 16 -16.72 -3.43 6.99
N VAL A 17 -15.86 -3.52 8.01
CA VAL A 17 -15.06 -4.71 8.30
C VAL A 17 -14.93 -4.91 9.82
N GLU A 18 -15.22 -6.12 10.32
CA GLU A 18 -15.10 -6.49 11.75
C GLU A 18 -13.65 -6.83 12.16
N ASP A 19 -12.90 -7.47 11.26
CA ASP A 19 -11.48 -7.81 11.45
C ASP A 19 -10.60 -6.93 10.55
N PRO A 20 -9.85 -5.97 11.11
CA PRO A 20 -9.03 -5.07 10.31
C PRO A 20 -7.75 -5.72 9.77
N THR A 21 -7.56 -7.03 9.98
CA THR A 21 -6.38 -7.77 9.51
C THR A 21 -6.26 -7.74 7.99
N CYS A 22 -5.05 -7.53 7.50
CA CYS A 22 -4.75 -7.49 6.08
C CYS A 22 -5.05 -8.83 5.41
N VAL A 23 -6.05 -8.84 4.53
CA VAL A 23 -6.49 -10.01 3.76
C VAL A 23 -5.41 -10.64 2.86
N HIS A 24 -4.29 -9.94 2.66
CA HIS A 24 -3.17 -10.43 1.87
C HIS A 24 -2.11 -11.17 2.70
N CYS A 25 -1.86 -10.74 3.94
CA CYS A 25 -0.79 -11.31 4.76
C CYS A 25 -1.28 -11.99 6.05
N GLY A 26 -2.50 -11.67 6.50
CA GLY A 26 -3.13 -12.27 7.68
C GLY A 26 -2.49 -11.89 9.02
N ARG A 27 -1.61 -10.88 9.07
CA ARG A 27 -0.76 -10.62 10.25
C ARG A 27 -1.05 -9.32 10.98
N GLU A 28 -1.29 -8.23 10.25
CA GLU A 28 -1.37 -6.88 10.82
C GLU A 28 -2.60 -6.14 10.31
N VAL A 29 -2.95 -5.07 11.01
CA VAL A 29 -4.01 -4.14 10.61
C VAL A 29 -3.69 -3.57 9.22
N ASP A 30 -4.66 -3.67 8.32
CA ASP A 30 -4.54 -3.21 6.95
C ASP A 30 -4.56 -1.67 6.87
N THR A 31 -3.40 -1.07 7.12
CA THR A 31 -3.17 0.37 6.99
C THR A 31 -2.41 0.69 5.69
N ALA A 32 -2.40 1.96 5.30
CA ALA A 32 -1.56 2.43 4.20
C ALA A 32 -0.07 2.21 4.50
N GLU A 33 0.34 2.41 5.75
CA GLU A 33 1.71 2.14 6.17
C GLU A 33 2.04 0.64 6.08
N HIS A 34 1.13 -0.23 6.53
CA HIS A 34 1.30 -1.68 6.39
C HIS A 34 1.44 -2.07 4.92
N ALA A 35 0.51 -1.66 4.06
CA ALA A 35 0.55 -1.96 2.64
C ALA A 35 1.87 -1.49 2.00
N MET A 36 2.32 -0.28 2.35
CA MET A 36 3.48 0.33 1.72
C MET A 36 4.84 -0.09 2.27
N PHE A 37 4.94 -0.59 3.50
CA PHE A 37 6.24 -0.84 4.16
C PHE A 37 6.38 -2.23 4.79
N GLN A 38 5.29 -2.93 5.10
CA GLN A 38 5.34 -4.16 5.93
C GLN A 38 4.77 -5.38 5.19
N CYS A 39 3.70 -5.20 4.43
CA CYS A 39 2.94 -6.29 3.82
C CYS A 39 3.79 -7.14 2.87
N GLU A 40 3.86 -8.45 3.11
CA GLU A 40 4.68 -9.39 2.32
C GLU A 40 4.26 -9.45 0.84
N ARG A 41 2.96 -9.24 0.56
CA ARG A 41 2.41 -9.17 -0.80
C ARG A 41 3.12 -8.15 -1.69
N TRP A 42 3.54 -7.02 -1.12
CA TRP A 42 4.16 -5.90 -1.85
C TRP A 42 5.68 -5.86 -1.68
N HIS A 43 6.29 -6.92 -1.15
CA HIS A 43 7.73 -6.98 -0.91
C HIS A 43 8.53 -6.74 -2.20
N ARG A 44 8.12 -7.37 -3.30
CA ARG A 44 8.81 -7.23 -4.59
C ARG A 44 8.77 -5.79 -5.11
N GLU A 45 7.58 -5.17 -5.13
CA GLU A 45 7.39 -3.78 -5.55
C GLU A 45 8.22 -2.81 -4.69
N ARG A 46 8.34 -3.06 -3.38
CA ARG A 46 9.21 -2.29 -2.49
C ARG A 46 10.68 -2.46 -2.84
N THR A 47 11.15 -3.69 -3.01
CA THR A 47 12.55 -3.95 -3.36
C THR A 47 12.94 -3.31 -4.69
N GLU A 48 12.06 -3.38 -5.70
CA GLU A 48 12.25 -2.70 -6.98
C GLU A 48 12.36 -1.18 -6.80
N MET A 49 11.44 -0.59 -6.02
CA MET A 49 11.46 0.85 -5.72
C MET A 49 12.74 1.28 -5.01
N GLU A 50 13.19 0.53 -3.99
CA GLU A 50 14.44 0.80 -3.26
C GLU A 50 15.67 0.65 -4.16
N ALA A 51 15.68 -0.32 -5.07
CA ALA A 51 16.77 -0.53 -6.02
C ALA A 51 16.85 0.60 -7.07
N GLU A 52 15.71 1.05 -7.61
CA GLU A 52 15.65 2.16 -8.56
C GLU A 52 16.09 3.49 -7.93
N VAL A 53 15.68 3.72 -6.68
CA VAL A 53 16.06 4.91 -5.92
C VAL A 53 17.51 4.79 -5.40
N GLY A 54 18.02 3.59 -5.18
CA GLY A 54 19.35 3.35 -4.61
C GLY A 54 19.42 3.65 -3.11
N GLU A 55 18.29 3.67 -2.42
CA GLU A 55 18.20 3.91 -0.97
C GLU A 55 17.05 3.09 -0.38
N ARG A 56 17.23 2.61 0.85
CA ARG A 56 16.17 1.91 1.59
C ARG A 56 15.09 2.90 2.02
N LEU A 57 13.82 2.51 1.89
CA LEU A 57 12.68 3.41 2.12
C LEU A 57 11.90 3.01 3.37
N PHE A 58 11.58 4.02 4.17
CA PHE A 58 10.86 3.94 5.43
C PHE A 58 9.84 5.08 5.49
N PRO A 59 8.79 4.97 6.34
CA PRO A 59 7.82 6.05 6.51
C PRO A 59 8.47 7.41 6.79
N ALA A 60 9.58 7.41 7.55
CA ALA A 60 10.27 8.61 7.98
C ALA A 60 11.14 9.28 6.90
N ASN A 61 11.65 8.54 5.90
CA ASN A 61 12.56 9.10 4.88
C ASN A 61 11.96 9.17 3.47
N ILE A 62 10.88 8.45 3.18
CA ILE A 62 10.35 8.32 1.80
C ILE A 62 10.08 9.68 1.12
N ILE A 63 9.54 10.64 1.85
CA ILE A 63 9.27 11.98 1.33
C ILE A 63 10.56 12.74 1.06
N ASN A 64 11.53 12.66 1.99
CA ASN A 64 12.82 13.31 1.83
C ASN A 64 13.56 12.75 0.61
N VAL A 65 13.54 11.43 0.43
CA VAL A 65 14.16 10.76 -0.71
C VAL A 65 13.45 11.12 -2.02
N ALA A 66 12.12 11.14 -2.03
CA ALA A 66 11.34 11.54 -3.19
C ALA A 66 11.62 12.99 -3.62
N LEU A 67 11.85 13.90 -2.67
CA LEU A 67 12.11 15.31 -2.95
C LEU A 67 13.54 15.62 -3.43
N GLN A 68 14.46 14.65 -3.39
CA GLN A 68 15.84 14.86 -3.85
C GLN A 68 15.95 15.07 -5.37
N SER A 69 15.00 14.53 -6.17
CA SER A 69 14.94 14.79 -7.61
C SER A 69 13.56 14.49 -8.18
N TYR A 70 13.26 15.07 -9.35
CA TYR A 70 12.02 14.78 -10.07
C TYR A 70 11.90 13.28 -10.44
N ASP A 71 12.99 12.65 -10.85
CA ASP A 71 13.00 11.23 -11.21
C ASP A 71 12.70 10.33 -9.99
N ARG A 72 13.29 10.65 -8.82
CA ARG A 72 13.01 9.93 -7.57
C ARG A 72 11.55 10.11 -7.15
N TRP A 73 11.02 11.33 -7.24
CA TRP A 73 9.60 11.59 -7.01
C TRP A 73 8.71 10.74 -7.92
N ARG A 74 9.01 10.71 -9.22
CA ARG A 74 8.25 9.94 -10.21
C ARG A 74 8.29 8.44 -9.92
N THR A 75 9.46 7.89 -9.58
CA THR A 75 9.61 6.47 -9.22
C THR A 75 8.82 6.13 -7.96
N VAL A 76 9.00 6.91 -6.88
CA VAL A 76 8.32 6.67 -5.60
C VAL A 76 6.80 6.76 -5.76
N MET A 77 6.30 7.85 -6.37
CA MET A 77 4.86 8.02 -6.57
C MET A 77 4.26 7.00 -7.54
N GLY A 78 5.00 6.62 -8.58
CA GLY A 78 4.58 5.57 -9.51
C GLY A 78 4.38 4.23 -8.83
N LYS A 79 5.34 3.80 -7.99
CA LYS A 79 5.25 2.53 -7.26
C LYS A 79 4.19 2.54 -6.16
N ILE A 80 4.03 3.66 -5.44
CA ILE A 80 2.92 3.84 -4.49
C ILE A 80 1.58 3.66 -5.21
N HIS A 81 1.41 4.32 -6.35
CA HIS A 81 0.17 4.23 -7.11
C HIS A 81 -0.09 2.82 -7.65
N GLU A 82 0.94 2.13 -8.12
CA GLU A 82 0.86 0.73 -8.57
C GLU A 82 0.38 -0.21 -7.45
N ILE A 83 0.95 -0.10 -6.25
CA ILE A 83 0.54 -0.90 -5.08
C ILE A 83 -0.92 -0.62 -4.72
N MET A 84 -1.33 0.65 -4.68
CA MET A 84 -2.71 1.03 -4.38
C MET A 84 -3.71 0.46 -5.40
N GLN A 85 -3.43 0.58 -6.69
CA GLN A 85 -4.29 0.07 -7.77
C GLN A 85 -4.41 -1.46 -7.74
N LYS A 86 -3.29 -2.16 -7.54
CA LYS A 86 -3.30 -3.62 -7.45
C LYS A 86 -4.10 -4.09 -6.24
N LYS A 87 -3.91 -3.44 -5.09
CA LYS A 87 -4.67 -3.74 -3.87
C LYS A 87 -6.17 -3.57 -4.10
N GLU A 88 -6.59 -2.43 -4.68
CA GLU A 88 -8.00 -2.17 -4.98
C GLU A 88 -8.59 -3.21 -5.94
N THR A 89 -7.87 -3.55 -7.00
CA THR A 89 -8.29 -4.57 -7.98
C THR A 89 -8.44 -5.93 -7.32
N ASP A 90 -7.53 -6.30 -6.42
CA ASP A 90 -7.59 -7.57 -5.70
C ASP A 90 -8.78 -7.63 -4.73
N MET A 91 -9.17 -6.50 -4.12
CA MET A 91 -10.34 -6.43 -3.24
C MET A 91 -11.65 -6.55 -4.02
N ARG A 92 -11.80 -5.82 -5.15
CA ARG A 92 -12.98 -5.94 -6.02
C ARG A 92 -13.20 -7.38 -6.49
N ARG A 93 -12.13 -8.06 -6.91
CA ARG A 93 -12.19 -9.48 -7.33
C ARG A 93 -12.59 -10.45 -6.21
N ARG A 94 -12.40 -10.07 -4.94
CA ARG A 94 -12.84 -10.88 -3.79
C ARG A 94 -14.31 -10.67 -3.52
N GLU A 95 -14.77 -9.41 -3.53
CA GLU A 95 -16.19 -9.06 -3.43
C GLU A 95 -17.02 -9.80 -4.49
N ASP A 96 -16.58 -9.77 -5.76
CA ASP A 96 -17.23 -10.50 -6.87
C ASP A 96 -17.33 -12.03 -6.64
N ARG A 97 -16.41 -12.62 -5.87
CA ARG A 97 -16.40 -14.08 -5.57
C ARG A 97 -17.22 -14.44 -4.34
N GLU A 98 -17.47 -13.50 -3.45
CA GLU A 98 -18.25 -13.70 -2.23
C GLU A 98 -19.75 -13.46 -2.51
N GLU A 99 -20.09 -12.65 -3.50
CA GLU A 99 -21.47 -12.34 -3.92
C GLU A 99 -22.04 -13.28 -5.01
N GLY A 100 -21.20 -14.13 -5.62
CA GLY A 100 -21.58 -15.08 -6.68
C GLY A 100 -21.73 -16.52 -6.21
#